data_AF-X1HM39-F1
#
_entry.id   AF-X1HM39-F1
#
_cell.length_a   1.000
_cell.length_b   1.000
_cell.length_c   1.000
_cell.angle_alpha   90.00
_cell.angle_beta   90.00
_cell.angle_gamma   90.00
#
_symmetry.space_group_name_H-M   'P 1'
#
loop_
_entity.id
_entity.type
_entity.pdbx_description
1 polymer ?
#
loop_
_entity_poly.entity_id
_entity_poly.type
_entity_poly.pdbx_seq_one_letter_code
_entity_poly.pdbx_strand_id
1 'polypeptide(L)' 'MSYPYFFVNSSSIEGNRIKIGGEDLNHLINVLRSKAGDTVYISDNTGYKYKTEIIDIKKSDVILLIKGK' A
#
# COMPACT_ATOMS: atom_id res chain seq x y z
N MET A 1 -4.77 -13.26 12.59
CA MET A 1 -4.03 -12.01 12.34
C MET A 1 -4.60 -11.39 11.09
N SER A 2 -5.35 -10.29 11.21
CA SER A 2 -5.90 -9.57 10.05
C SER A 2 -4.80 -8.71 9.46
N TYR A 3 -4.31 -9.07 8.29
CA TYR A 3 -3.37 -8.22 7.55
C TYR A 3 -4.16 -7.10 6.85
N PRO A 4 -3.61 -5.88 6.80
CA PRO A 4 -4.20 -4.82 5.99
C PRO A 4 -4.28 -5.26 4.53
N TYR A 5 -5.51 -5.28 4.02
CA TYR A 5 -5.83 -5.62 2.65
C TYR A 5 -6.28 -4.36 1.94
N PHE A 6 -5.49 -3.90 0.98
CA PHE A 6 -5.82 -2.75 0.15
C PHE A 6 -6.19 -3.19 -1.25
N PHE A 7 -7.22 -2.57 -1.80
CA PHE A 7 -7.54 -2.68 -3.22
C PHE A 7 -7.08 -1.40 -3.88
N VAL A 8 -6.14 -1.50 -4.82
CA VAL A 8 -5.70 -0.34 -5.60
C VAL A 8 -5.99 -0.61 -7.06
N ASN A 9 -6.22 0.46 -7.81
CA ASN A 9 -6.23 0.36 -9.26
C ASN A 9 -4.80 0.23 -9.78
N SER A 10 -4.63 -0.50 -10.87
CA SER A 10 -3.36 -0.62 -11.58
C SER A 10 -2.76 0.73 -12.00
N SER A 11 -3.58 1.77 -12.17
CA SER A 11 -3.11 3.16 -12.36
C SER A 11 -2.25 3.70 -11.22
N SER A 12 -2.43 3.22 -9.99
CA SER A 12 -1.63 3.63 -8.83
C SER A 12 -0.35 2.79 -8.66
N ILE A 13 -0.19 1.75 -9.49
CA ILE A 13 0.95 0.85 -9.47
C ILE A 13 1.93 1.30 -10.56
N GLU A 14 3.00 1.97 -10.14
CA GLU A 14 4.14 2.29 -11.01
C GLU A 14 5.14 1.12 -11.00
N GLY A 15 4.80 0.07 -11.73
CA GLY A 15 5.62 -1.13 -11.90
C GLY A 15 5.79 -1.91 -10.60
N ASN A 16 6.84 -1.61 -9.83
CA ASN A 16 7.16 -2.26 -8.55
C ASN A 16 6.89 -1.36 -7.33
N ARG A 17 6.37 -0.15 -7.54
CA ARG A 17 6.06 0.80 -6.47
C ARG A 17 4.60 1.20 -6.54
N ILE A 18 3.99 1.42 -5.39
CA ILE A 18 2.60 1.85 -5.28
C ILE A 18 2.62 3.16 -4.53
N LYS A 19 2.11 4.20 -5.18
CA LYS A 19 1.99 5.52 -4.59
C LYS A 19 0.55 5.74 -4.17
N ILE A 20 0.35 5.92 -2.88
CA ILE A 20 -0.96 6.09 -2.29
C ILE A 20 -1.03 7.50 -1.69
N GLY A 21 -2.08 8.26 -2.00
CA GLY A 21 -2.26 9.62 -1.49
C GLY A 21 -3.72 9.88 -1.13
N GLY A 22 -3.99 11.03 -0.49
CA GLY A 22 -5.36 11.43 -0.17
C GLY A 22 -6.02 10.56 0.91
N GLU A 23 -7.22 10.05 0.65
CA GLU A 23 -8.00 9.24 1.61
C GLU A 23 -7.27 7.98 2.05
N ASP A 24 -6.64 7.27 1.12
CA ASP A 24 -5.94 6.02 1.41
C ASP A 24 -4.74 6.23 2.35
N LEU A 25 -4.09 7.40 2.30
CA LEU A 25 -3.03 7.78 3.25
C LEU A 25 -3.60 7.94 4.67
N ASN A 26 -4.79 8.52 4.78
CA ASN A 26 -5.48 8.65 6.05
C ASN A 26 -5.86 7.26 6.62
N HIS A 27 -6.26 6.32 5.76
CA HIS A 27 -6.46 4.93 6.17
C HIS A 27 -5.16 4.27 6.65
N LEU A 28 -4.04 4.45 5.95
CA LEU A 28 -2.74 3.89 6.35
C LEU A 28 -2.22 4.47 7.68
N ILE A 29 -2.37 5.77 7.90
CA ILE A 29 -1.82 6.48 9.08
C ILE A 29 -2.78 6.45 10.28
N ASN A 30 -4.07 6.71 10.08
CA ASN A 30 -5.01 6.84 11.20
C ASN A 30 -5.70 5.51 11.55
N VAL A 31 -6.08 4.70 10.56
CA VAL A 31 -6.75 3.41 10.80
C VAL A 31 -5.73 2.33 11.11
N LEU A 32 -4.74 2.19 10.24
CA LEU A 32 -3.71 1.17 10.36
C LEU A 32 -2.57 1.59 11.29
N ARG A 33 -2.29 2.89 11.39
CA ARG A 33 -1.12 3.43 12.11
C ARG A 33 0.17 2.77 11.66
N SER A 34 0.21 2.41 10.38
CA SER A 34 1.36 1.76 9.75
C SER A 34 2.53 2.72 9.73
N LYS A 35 3.73 2.15 9.88
CA LYS A 35 4.99 2.88 9.84
C LYS A 35 5.80 2.45 8.63
N ALA A 36 6.83 3.22 8.29
CA ALA A 36 7.81 2.73 7.33
C ALA A 36 8.39 1.40 7.82
N GLY A 37 8.33 0.37 6.98
CA GLY A 37 8.67 -1.03 7.30
C GLY A 37 7.46 -1.95 7.49
N ASP A 38 6.22 -1.44 7.56
CA ASP A 38 5.04 -2.29 7.64
C ASP A 38 4.75 -3.01 6.32
N THR A 39 4.29 -4.25 6.42
CA THR A 39 3.90 -5.07 5.27
C THR A 39 2.40 -4.95 5.02
N VAL A 40 2.02 -4.64 3.77
CA VAL A 40 0.64 -4.49 3.32
C VAL A 40 0.39 -5.40 2.12
N TYR A 41 -0.76 -6.06 2.10
CA TYR A 41 -1.18 -6.85 0.95
C TYR A 41 -2.08 -5.99 0.05
N ILE A 42 -1.69 -5.90 -1.20
CA ILE A 42 -2.41 -5.12 -2.20
C ILE A 42 -3.00 -6.07 -3.23
N SER A 43 -4.28 -5.93 -3.48
CA SER A 43 -4.96 -6.65 -4.54
C SER A 43 -5.15 -5.75 -5.73
N ASP A 44 -4.60 -6.16 -6.86
CA ASP A 44 -5.06 -5.64 -8.14
C ASP A 44 -6.42 -6.29 -8.41
N ASN A 45 -7.44 -5.52 -8.83
CA ASN A 45 -8.86 -5.93 -8.92
C ASN A 45 -9.11 -7.24 -9.71
N THR A 46 -8.09 -7.73 -10.39
CA THR A 46 -7.95 -9.03 -11.06
C THR A 46 -7.77 -10.24 -10.12
N GLY A 47 -7.67 -10.07 -8.79
CA GLY A 47 -7.63 -11.16 -7.81
C GLY A 47 -6.22 -11.62 -7.40
N TYR A 48 -5.17 -10.95 -7.91
CA TYR A 48 -3.79 -11.21 -7.50
C TYR A 48 -3.43 -10.41 -6.25
N LYS A 49 -2.76 -11.07 -5.30
CA LYS A 49 -2.27 -10.46 -4.05
C LYS A 49 -0.79 -10.16 -4.16
N TYR A 50 -0.46 -8.89 -4.16
CA TYR A 50 0.89 -8.38 -4.13
C TYR A 50 1.28 -8.11 -2.68
N LYS A 51 2.41 -8.68 -2.26
CA LYS A 51 2.99 -8.36 -0.96
C LYS A 51 3.84 -7.10 -1.11
N THR A 52 3.45 -6.05 -0.40
CA THR A 52 4.11 -4.75 -0.45
C THR A 52 4.61 -4.34 0.92
N GLU A 53 5.61 -3.47 0.95
CA GLU A 53 6.22 -2.95 2.16
C GLU A 53 6.27 -1.43 2.06
N ILE A 54 5.83 -0.74 3.11
CA ILE A 54 5.88 0.72 3.16
C ILE A 54 7.35 1.13 3.28
N ILE A 55 7.87 1.81 2.28
CA ILE A 55 9.26 2.28 2.31
C ILE A 55 9.36 3.72 2.80
N ASP A 56 8.35 4.54 2.53
CA ASP A 56 8.37 5.96 2.86
C ASP A 56 6.96 6.48 3.05
N ILE A 57 6.74 7.25 4.12
CA ILE A 57 5.46 7.91 4.38
C ILE A 57 5.70 9.41 4.40
N LYS A 58 5.16 10.13 3.41
CA LYS A 58 5.14 11.58 3.37
C LYS A 58 3.79 12.09 3.86
N LYS A 59 3.71 13.40 4.14
CA LYS A 59 2.45 14.05 4.54
C LYS A 59 1.37 14.00 3.46
N SER A 60 1.77 13.97 2.19
CA SER A 60 0.87 14.04 1.03
C SER A 60 0.65 12.67 0.38
N ASP A 61 1.63 11.79 0.46
CA ASP A 61 1.62 10.49 -0.18
C ASP A 61 2.49 9.47 0.58
N VAL A 62 2.17 8.19 0.44
CA VAL A 62 2.91 7.06 1.00
C VAL A 62 3.35 6.16 -0.14
N ILE A 63 4.59 5.71 -0.07
CA ILE A 63 5.23 4.90 -1.09
C ILE A 63 5.39 3.49 -0.53
N LEU A 64 4.76 2.54 -1.21
CA LEU A 64 4.91 1.12 -0.95
C LEU A 64 5.73 0.48 -2.06
N LEU A 65 6.49 -0.55 -1.73
CA LEU A 65 7.33 -1.28 -2.66
C LEU A 65 6.89 -2.74 -2.70
N ILE A 66 6.64 -3.26 -3.89
CA ILE A 66 6.23 -4.64 -4.12
C ILE A 66 7.45 -5.54 -3.89
N LYS A 67 7.37 -6.41 -2.88
CA LYS A 67 8.42 -7.37 -2.52
C LYS A 67 8.18 -8.75 -3.15
N GLY A 68 6.93 -9.08 -3.48
CA GLY A 68 6.60 -10.38 -4.06
C GLY A 68 5.15 -10.46 -4.57
N LYS A 69 4.92 -11.44 -5.44
CA LYS A 69 3.61 -11.86 -5.95
C LYS A 69 3.25 -13.20 -5.34
#